data_AF-A0A3N7FJ01-F1
#
_entry.id   AF-A0A3N7FJ01-F1
#
_cell.length_a   1.000
_cell.length_b   1.000
_cell.length_c   1.000
_cell.angle_alpha   90.00
_cell.angle_beta   90.00
_cell.angle_gamma   90.00
#
_symmetry.space_group_name_H-M   'P 1'
#
loop_
_entity.id
_entity.type
_entity.pdbx_description
1 polymer ?
#
loop_
_entity_poly.entity_id
_entity_poly.type
_entity_poly.pdbx_seq_one_letter_code
_entity_poly.pdbx_strand_id
1 'polypeptide(L)' 'MKSLELKNLNVQEMNTAEMSQVEGGGIVNNTLTEVLTSLSTALNAVGADTSTFLNKTLTNVLKLVWSL' A
#
# COMPACT_ATOMS: atom_id res chain seq x y z
N MET A 1 -9.80 -9.58 40.92
CA MET A 1 -10.69 -9.75 39.74
C MET A 1 -11.23 -11.18 39.79
N LYS A 2 -12.53 -11.40 39.59
CA LYS A 2 -13.10 -12.76 39.54
C LYS A 2 -12.90 -13.33 38.14
N SER A 3 -12.45 -14.58 38.03
CA SER A 3 -12.24 -15.24 36.75
C SER A 3 -13.57 -15.44 36.03
N LEU A 4 -13.64 -15.10 34.74
CA LEU A 4 -14.81 -15.31 33.91
C LEU A 4 -14.73 -16.74 33.33
N GLU A 5 -15.52 -17.68 33.85
CA GLU A 5 -15.58 -19.03 33.29
C GLU A 5 -16.53 -19.05 32.08
N LEU A 6 -15.97 -19.22 30.88
CA LEU A 6 -16.72 -19.21 29.61
C LEU A 6 -17.40 -20.55 29.27
N LYS A 7 -17.40 -21.53 30.20
CA LYS A 7 -17.86 -22.92 29.98
C LYS A 7 -19.29 -23.08 29.44
N ASN A 8 -20.17 -22.10 29.68
CA ASN A 8 -21.58 -22.13 29.24
C ASN A 8 -21.85 -21.25 28.01
N LEU A 9 -20.82 -20.59 27.48
CA LEU A 9 -20.89 -19.91 26.20
C LEU A 9 -20.23 -20.86 25.21
N ASN A 10 -20.92 -21.26 24.14
CA ASN A 10 -20.38 -22.11 23.07
C ASN A 10 -19.30 -21.36 22.24
N VAL A 11 -18.46 -20.56 22.91
CA VAL A 11 -17.40 -19.77 22.31
C VAL A 11 -16.20 -20.70 22.13
N GLN A 12 -15.78 -20.83 20.88
CA GLN A 12 -14.56 -21.51 20.54
C GLN A 12 -13.39 -20.65 21.01
N GLU A 13 -12.50 -21.21 21.83
CA GLU A 13 -11.27 -20.54 22.22
C GLU A 13 -10.42 -20.35 20.96
N MET A 14 -10.34 -19.09 20.50
CA MET A 14 -9.54 -18.72 19.34
C MET A 14 -8.07 -18.92 19.69
N ASN A 15 -7.35 -19.66 18.84
CA ASN A 15 -5.93 -19.90 19.08
C ASN A 15 -5.10 -18.65 18.70
N THR A 16 -3.87 -18.58 19.18
CA THR A 16 -2.97 -17.43 18.96
C THR A 16 -2.69 -17.15 17.47
N ALA A 17 -2.70 -18.17 16.61
CA ALA A 17 -2.51 -18.01 15.18
C ALA A 17 -3.73 -17.39 14.49
N GLU A 18 -4.94 -17.75 14.93
CA GLU A 18 -6.20 -17.14 14.47
C GLU A 18 -6.30 -15.69 14.95
N MET A 19 -5.94 -15.41 16.22
CA MET A 19 -5.85 -14.05 16.74
C MET A 19 -4.82 -13.19 15.99
N SER A 20 -3.72 -13.78 15.53
CA SER A 20 -2.68 -13.08 14.78
C SER A 20 -3.11 -12.71 13.35
N GLN A 21 -4.12 -13.39 12.79
CA GLN A 21 -4.69 -13.05 11.48
C GLN A 21 -5.76 -11.96 11.57
N VAL A 22 -6.24 -11.66 12.78
CA VAL A 22 -7.08 -10.50 13.04
C VAL A 22 -6.16 -9.28 13.13
N GLU A 23 -5.73 -8.78 11.98
CA GLU A 23 -5.04 -7.51 11.87
C GLU A 23 -5.93 -6.42 12.48
N GLY A 24 -5.48 -5.83 13.60
CA GLY A 24 -6.21 -4.76 14.26
C GLY A 24 -6.43 -3.58 13.30
N GLY A 25 -7.66 -3.08 13.23
CA GLY A 25 -8.02 -1.89 12.44
C GLY A 25 -9.24 -2.04 11.53
N GLY A 26 -9.69 -3.28 11.27
CA GLY A 26 -10.92 -3.56 10.53
C GLY A 26 -10.95 -2.96 9.11
N ILE A 27 -12.15 -2.79 8.58
CA ILE A 27 -12.38 -2.30 7.20
C ILE A 27 -11.70 -0.95 6.95
N VAL A 28 -11.70 -0.05 7.93
CA VAL A 28 -11.14 1.31 7.78
C VAL A 28 -9.63 1.28 7.55
N ASN A 29 -8.90 0.46 8.31
CA ASN A 29 -7.45 0.35 8.15
C ASN A 29 -7.08 -0.30 6.81
N ASN A 30 -7.84 -1.31 6.37
CA ASN A 30 -7.62 -1.95 5.08
C ASN A 30 -7.86 -0.97 3.91
N THR A 31 -8.99 -0.26 3.93
CA THR A 31 -9.29 0.76 2.92
C THR A 31 -8.26 1.88 2.90
N LEU A 32 -7.79 2.36 4.06
CA LEU A 32 -6.74 3.38 4.12
C LEU A 32 -5.42 2.86 3.52
N THR A 33 -5.05 1.61 3.81
CA THR A 33 -3.84 0.98 3.27
C THR A 33 -3.92 0.83 1.76
N GLU A 34 -5.05 0.39 1.22
CA GLU A 34 -5.29 0.28 -0.23
C GLU A 34 -5.19 1.64 -0.92
N VAL A 35 -5.82 2.68 -0.35
CA VAL A 35 -5.76 4.05 -0.87
C VAL A 35 -4.32 4.56 -0.89
N LEU A 36 -3.60 4.43 0.23
CA LEU A 36 -2.21 4.87 0.32
C LEU A 36 -1.28 4.12 -0.65
N THR A 37 -1.52 2.81 -0.83
CA THR A 37 -0.77 1.99 -1.79
C THR A 37 -1.05 2.42 -3.23
N SER A 38 -2.32 2.67 -3.58
CA SER A 38 -2.70 3.17 -4.90
C SER A 38 -2.08 4.54 -5.20
N LEU A 39 -2.08 5.44 -4.21
CA LEU A 39 -1.52 6.78 -4.32
C LEU A 39 0.00 6.72 -4.51
N SER A 40 0.70 5.91 -3.71
CA SER A 40 2.14 5.68 -3.83
C SER A 40 2.50 5.17 -5.22
N THR A 41 1.73 4.20 -5.74
CA THR A 41 1.94 3.63 -7.08
C THR A 41 1.77 4.69 -8.16
N ALA A 42 0.70 5.49 -8.10
CA ALA A 42 0.46 6.57 -9.05
C ALA A 42 1.56 7.63 -9.01
N LEU A 43 2.01 8.03 -7.82
CA LEU A 43 3.05 9.03 -7.64
C LEU A 43 4.39 8.58 -8.24
N ASN A 44 4.74 7.30 -8.03
CA ASN A 44 5.94 6.71 -8.62
C ASN A 44 5.86 6.64 -10.14
N ALA A 45 4.71 6.29 -10.71
CA ALA A 45 4.49 6.27 -12.15
C ALA A 45 4.66 7.66 -12.79
N VAL A 46 4.02 8.68 -12.20
CA VAL A 46 4.13 10.08 -12.68
C VAL A 46 5.58 10.56 -12.64
N GLY A 47 6.32 10.26 -11.57
CA GLY A 47 7.74 10.60 -11.46
C GLY A 47 8.58 9.93 -12.55
N ALA A 48 8.37 8.64 -12.80
CA ALA A 48 9.09 7.88 -13.83
C ALA A 48 8.79 8.40 -15.24
N ASP A 49 7.53 8.69 -15.55
CA ASP A 49 7.10 9.23 -16.84
C ASP A 49 7.66 10.63 -17.10
N THR A 50 7.67 11.48 -16.07
CA THR A 50 8.23 12.83 -16.16
C THR A 50 9.73 12.79 -16.42
N SER A 51 10.47 11.93 -15.71
CA SER A 51 11.90 11.72 -15.94
C SER A 51 12.18 11.22 -17.36
N THR A 52 11.36 10.28 -17.84
CA THR A 52 11.46 9.75 -19.21
C THR A 52 11.20 10.84 -20.26
N PHE A 53 10.17 11.65 -20.06
CA PHE A 53 9.84 12.76 -20.95
C PHE A 53 10.97 13.79 -21.00
N LEU A 54 11.52 14.16 -19.85
CA LEU A 54 12.65 15.09 -19.77
C LEU A 54 13.87 14.55 -20.51
N ASN A 55 14.24 13.29 -20.27
CA ASN A 55 15.36 12.65 -20.97
C ASN A 55 15.17 12.62 -22.49
N LYS A 56 13.97 12.29 -22.97
CA LYS A 56 13.65 12.32 -24.41
C LYS A 56 13.74 13.73 -24.99
N THR A 57 13.22 14.71 -24.25
CA THR A 57 13.25 16.13 -24.67
C THR A 57 14.68 16.61 -24.79
N LEU A 58 15.51 16.40 -23.77
CA LEU A 58 16.93 16.76 -23.77
C LEU A 58 17.68 16.06 -24.90
N THR A 59 17.45 14.76 -25.08
CA THR A 59 18.09 13.99 -26.15
C THR A 59 17.72 14.53 -27.53
N ASN A 60 16.44 14.86 -27.76
CA ASN A 60 15.97 15.38 -29.04
C ASN A 60 16.51 16.79 -29.32
N VAL A 61 16.51 17.67 -28.31
CA VAL A 61 17.11 19.01 -28.43
C VAL A 61 18.60 18.90 -28.74
N LEU A 62 19.32 18.02 -28.03
CA LEU A 62 20.74 17.78 -28.29
C LEU A 62 20.95 17.29 -29.73
N LYS A 63 20.20 16.27 -30.17
CA LYS A 63 20.26 15.77 -31.56
C LYS A 63 20.02 16.88 -32.58
N LEU A 64 19.02 17.75 -32.34
CA LEU A 64 18.75 18.89 -33.21
C LEU A 64 19.96 19.83 -33.29
N VAL A 65 20.53 20.24 -32.15
CA VAL A 65 21.69 21.14 -32.09
C VAL A 65 22.90 20.54 -32.81
N TRP A 66 23.16 19.25 -32.65
CA TRP A 66 24.30 18.57 -33.31
C TRP A 66 24.04 18.21 -34.78
N SER A 67 22.79 18.30 -35.26
CA SER A 67 22.42 18.07 -36.66
C SER A 67 22.41 19.34 -37.52
N LEU A 68 22.58 20.50 -36.88
CA LEU A 68 22.74 21.82 -37.51
C LEU A 68 24.22 22.12 -37.75
#